data_AF-A0A833R9K5-F1
#
_entry.id   AF-A0A833R9K5-F1
#
_cell.length_a   1.000
_cell.length_b   1.000
_cell.length_c   1.000
_cell.angle_alpha   90.00
_cell.angle_beta   90.00
_cell.angle_gamma   90.00
#
_symmetry.space_group_name_H-M   'P 1'
#
loop_
_entity.id
_entity.type
_entity.pdbx_description
1 polymer ?
#
loop_
_entity_poly.entity_id
_entity_poly.type
_entity_poly.pdbx_seq_one_letter_code
_entity_poly.pdbx_strand_id
1 'polypeptide(L)'
;MRVGIKEQLRALSPVVHLLVPLSIHWIAEEMTVSVLVDVISAALCPGQQSCPEAIYLTGLQQTVVGIFKIISIPILAQLADEYGRKLLLLITTPTSIIPFAVLAWDKSRTSVYVYLVLRTFAYIISQGSIFAITTAYLADKVEPNKRAVVFGWMTGLLSAFHVLGNFLARYLPQAWIFQVSIILLVVSFIYMKIFLVETVIQPQSSSQHLPGSTLILDALKRRWNSMKDNIAVVKNSVTLRRMSYISFFYELGMTGISNVLLYYLKSVFGFNKNQFSEILMLVGIGSIFSQILVLPLINPFVGEKGVLCIAITASIFYALLYGVAWASWVPYVSASFGVIYVLVKPCTFAVVSKAVTSANQAKAQGFILSVQALASLFSPLVISPLTSLFISDMAPFNCKGFSFLFASIFMVISLVHAWVLNPESDNNFVDCEDKEQSEESAQVPLLTHQ
;
A
#
# COMPACT_ATOMS: atom_id res chain seq x y z
N MET A 1 -31.24 9.02 0.36
CA MET A 1 -30.04 8.49 -0.33
C MET A 1 -29.62 9.28 -1.59
N ARG A 2 -30.52 9.60 -2.55
CA ARG A 2 -30.15 10.34 -3.80
C ARG A 2 -29.67 11.79 -3.62
N VAL A 3 -30.15 12.52 -2.60
CA VAL A 3 -29.74 13.92 -2.36
C VAL A 3 -28.27 14.01 -1.89
N GLY A 4 -27.78 13.01 -1.15
CA GLY A 4 -26.40 12.98 -0.64
C GLY A 4 -25.34 12.72 -1.71
N ILE A 5 -25.59 11.88 -2.72
CA ILE A 5 -24.58 11.54 -3.73
C ILE A 5 -24.20 12.76 -4.59
N LYS A 6 -25.18 13.60 -4.95
CA LYS A 6 -24.94 14.80 -5.75
C LYS A 6 -24.08 15.82 -4.98
N GLU A 7 -24.29 15.92 -3.68
CA GLU A 7 -23.52 16.78 -2.79
C GLU A 7 -22.09 16.26 -2.58
N GLN A 8 -21.93 14.93 -2.44
CA GLN A 8 -20.61 14.29 -2.39
C GLN A 8 -19.82 14.45 -3.70
N LEU A 9 -20.47 14.29 -4.86
CA LEU A 9 -19.85 14.53 -6.16
C LEU A 9 -19.41 16.00 -6.33
N ARG A 10 -20.19 16.94 -5.80
CA ARG A 10 -19.80 18.36 -5.79
C ARG A 10 -18.56 18.60 -4.93
N ALA A 11 -18.39 17.86 -3.83
CA ALA A 11 -17.19 17.94 -2.99
C ALA A 11 -15.90 17.45 -3.71
N LEU A 12 -16.03 16.63 -4.76
CA LEU A 12 -14.91 16.17 -5.58
C LEU A 12 -14.49 17.19 -6.66
N SER A 13 -15.38 18.10 -7.05
CA SER A 13 -15.14 19.08 -8.13
C SER A 13 -13.78 19.79 -8.05
N PRO A 14 -13.28 20.23 -6.86
CA PRO A 14 -11.99 20.93 -6.76
C PRO A 14 -10.78 20.05 -7.08
N VAL A 15 -10.93 18.72 -7.04
CA VAL A 15 -9.83 17.75 -7.15
C VAL A 15 -10.01 16.78 -8.32
N VAL A 16 -11.01 16.97 -9.17
CA VAL A 16 -11.23 16.15 -10.38
C VAL A 16 -9.98 16.11 -11.26
N HIS A 17 -9.33 17.26 -11.47
CA HIS A 17 -8.12 17.36 -12.30
C HIS A 17 -6.88 16.69 -11.69
N LEU A 18 -6.93 16.31 -10.41
CA LEU A 18 -5.94 15.45 -9.76
C LEU A 18 -6.33 13.97 -9.90
N LEU A 19 -7.59 13.65 -9.59
CA LEU A 19 -8.07 12.27 -9.56
C LEU A 19 -8.06 11.62 -10.94
N VAL A 20 -8.52 12.30 -11.99
CA VAL A 20 -8.59 11.75 -13.36
C VAL A 20 -7.23 11.27 -13.88
N PRO A 21 -6.17 12.10 -13.95
CA PRO A 21 -4.89 11.64 -14.48
C PRO A 21 -4.26 10.56 -13.61
N LEU A 22 -4.38 10.65 -12.28
CA LEU A 22 -3.85 9.62 -11.41
C LEU A 22 -4.58 8.28 -11.58
N SER A 23 -5.89 8.31 -11.79
CA SER A 23 -6.69 7.13 -12.13
C SER A 23 -6.17 6.44 -13.38
N ILE A 24 -5.89 7.21 -14.43
CA ILE A 24 -5.29 6.70 -15.68
C ILE A 24 -3.91 6.09 -15.40
N HIS A 25 -3.09 6.74 -14.58
CA HIS A 25 -1.78 6.24 -14.17
C HIS A 25 -1.88 4.89 -13.44
N TRP A 26 -2.79 4.76 -12.46
CA TRP A 26 -2.99 3.50 -11.73
C TRP A 26 -3.51 2.37 -12.62
N ILE A 27 -4.44 2.66 -13.55
CA ILE A 27 -4.89 1.65 -14.53
C ILE A 27 -3.70 1.16 -15.35
N ALA A 28 -2.86 2.09 -15.84
CA ALA A 28 -1.72 1.75 -16.68
C ALA A 28 -0.71 0.87 -15.95
N GLU A 29 -0.35 1.25 -14.72
CA GLU A 29 0.56 0.47 -13.86
C GLU A 29 0.01 -0.93 -13.60
N GLU A 30 -1.24 -1.04 -13.13
CA GLU A 30 -1.81 -2.32 -12.75
C GLU A 30 -2.04 -3.28 -13.91
N MET A 31 -2.35 -2.73 -15.09
CA MET A 31 -2.50 -3.53 -16.30
C MET A 31 -1.21 -4.29 -16.65
N THR A 32 -0.03 -3.79 -16.25
CA THR A 32 1.25 -4.43 -16.55
C THR A 32 1.64 -5.55 -15.58
N VAL A 33 1.05 -5.61 -14.38
CA VAL A 33 1.49 -6.53 -13.31
C VAL A 33 1.40 -7.99 -13.74
N SER A 34 0.26 -8.41 -14.30
CA SER A 34 0.07 -9.79 -14.76
C SER A 34 1.01 -10.21 -15.90
N VAL A 35 1.27 -9.31 -16.85
CA VAL A 35 2.12 -9.64 -18.02
C VAL A 35 3.60 -9.65 -17.66
N LEU A 36 3.99 -8.89 -16.64
CA LEU A 36 5.38 -8.74 -16.27
C LEU A 36 6.00 -10.07 -15.84
N VAL A 37 5.23 -10.90 -15.14
CA VAL A 37 5.66 -12.25 -14.72
C VAL A 37 5.97 -13.13 -15.92
N ASP A 38 5.11 -13.14 -16.94
CA ASP A 38 5.32 -13.92 -18.16
C ASP A 38 6.54 -13.41 -18.94
N VAL A 39 6.71 -12.09 -19.05
CA VAL A 39 7.81 -11.46 -19.81
C VAL A 39 9.16 -11.69 -19.12
N ILE A 40 9.23 -11.47 -17.80
CA ILE A 40 10.46 -11.69 -17.04
C ILE A 40 10.83 -13.17 -17.03
N SER A 41 9.87 -14.07 -16.79
CA SER A 41 10.16 -15.51 -16.73
C SER A 41 10.60 -16.05 -18.10
N ALA A 42 9.95 -15.63 -19.19
CA ALA A 42 10.30 -16.06 -20.54
C ALA A 42 11.69 -15.58 -20.99
N ALA A 43 12.10 -14.39 -20.57
CA ALA A 43 13.39 -13.82 -20.93
C ALA A 43 14.56 -14.38 -20.11
N LEU A 44 14.36 -14.60 -18.80
CA LEU A 44 15.41 -15.08 -17.90
C LEU A 44 15.59 -16.60 -17.96
N CYS A 45 14.48 -17.34 -18.06
CA CYS A 45 14.46 -18.80 -18.02
C CYS A 45 13.69 -19.38 -19.24
N PRO A 46 14.21 -19.23 -20.47
CA PRO A 46 13.51 -19.64 -21.68
C PRO A 46 13.27 -21.16 -21.69
N GLY A 47 12.01 -21.56 -21.96
CA GLY A 47 11.62 -22.97 -22.04
C GLY A 47 11.49 -23.70 -20.71
N GLN A 48 11.73 -23.03 -19.58
CA GLN A 48 11.58 -23.62 -18.25
C GLN A 48 10.25 -23.20 -17.61
N GLN A 49 9.60 -24.12 -16.89
CA GLN A 49 8.38 -23.79 -16.15
C GLN A 49 8.69 -22.98 -14.89
N SER A 50 9.77 -23.31 -14.18
CA SER A 50 10.24 -22.61 -12.98
C SER A 50 11.32 -21.60 -13.31
N CYS A 51 11.26 -20.41 -12.69
CA CYS A 51 12.32 -19.40 -12.81
C CYS A 51 12.73 -18.83 -11.44
N PRO A 52 13.55 -19.56 -10.65
CA PRO A 52 14.03 -19.11 -9.34
C PRO A 52 14.79 -17.77 -9.41
N GLU A 53 15.50 -17.53 -10.51
CA GLU A 53 16.25 -16.29 -10.77
C GLU A 53 15.32 -15.06 -10.80
N ALA A 54 14.18 -15.15 -11.49
CA ALA A 54 13.20 -14.06 -11.57
C ALA A 54 12.65 -13.69 -10.18
N ILE A 55 12.36 -14.70 -9.36
CA ILE A 55 11.84 -14.52 -7.99
C ILE A 55 12.88 -13.84 -7.11
N TYR A 56 14.13 -14.28 -7.20
CA TYR A 56 15.23 -13.69 -6.44
C TYR A 56 15.47 -12.23 -6.82
N LEU A 57 15.56 -11.94 -8.12
CA LEU A 57 15.85 -10.58 -8.61
C LEU A 57 14.72 -9.59 -8.29
N THR A 58 13.46 -10.01 -8.44
CA THR A 58 12.31 -9.15 -8.09
C THR A 58 12.19 -8.95 -6.58
N GLY A 59 12.48 -9.97 -5.77
CA GLY A 59 12.59 -9.84 -4.32
C GLY A 59 13.71 -8.89 -3.88
N LEU A 60 14.89 -8.98 -4.51
CA LEU A 60 16.00 -8.07 -4.29
C LEU A 60 15.62 -6.63 -4.65
N GLN A 61 14.97 -6.43 -5.81
CA GLN A 61 14.45 -5.14 -6.22
C GLN A 61 13.50 -4.55 -5.16
N GLN A 62 12.50 -5.32 -4.71
CA GLN A 62 11.55 -4.83 -3.70
C GLN A 62 12.24 -4.47 -2.38
N THR A 63 13.25 -5.24 -1.99
CA THR A 63 14.08 -4.95 -0.81
C THR A 63 14.80 -3.61 -0.98
N VAL A 64 15.55 -3.44 -2.06
CA VAL A 64 16.32 -2.21 -2.35
C VAL A 64 15.38 -1.01 -2.37
N VAL A 65 14.28 -1.11 -3.12
CA VAL A 65 13.25 -0.09 -3.18
C VAL A 65 12.70 0.24 -1.79
N GLY A 66 12.41 -0.76 -0.95
CA GLY A 66 11.94 -0.59 0.41
C GLY A 66 12.91 0.20 1.30
N ILE A 67 14.21 -0.09 1.23
CA ILE A 67 15.26 0.62 1.99
C ILE A 67 15.23 2.11 1.62
N PHE A 68 15.30 2.41 0.33
CA PHE A 68 15.40 3.79 -0.14
C PHE A 68 14.11 4.59 0.08
N LYS A 69 12.93 3.97 -0.04
CA LYS A 69 11.63 4.65 0.19
C LYS A 69 11.46 5.25 1.57
N ILE A 70 12.05 4.65 2.60
CA ILE A 70 12.00 5.19 3.98
C ILE A 70 12.56 6.62 4.01
N ILE A 71 13.55 6.89 3.17
CA ILE A 71 14.25 8.16 3.03
C ILE A 71 13.61 9.02 1.93
N SER A 72 13.32 8.44 0.77
CA SER A 72 12.80 9.16 -0.40
C SER A 72 11.40 9.74 -0.17
N ILE A 73 10.47 9.02 0.48
CA ILE A 73 9.09 9.50 0.67
C ILE A 73 9.06 10.82 1.48
N PRO A 74 9.71 10.94 2.66
CA PRO A 74 9.80 12.21 3.39
C PRO A 74 10.44 13.34 2.60
N ILE A 75 11.54 13.06 1.90
CA ILE A 75 12.27 14.06 1.13
C ILE A 75 11.36 14.60 0.03
N LEU A 76 10.71 13.71 -0.74
CA LEU A 76 9.82 14.13 -1.81
C LEU A 76 8.56 14.83 -1.27
N ALA A 77 8.05 14.45 -0.10
CA ALA A 77 6.94 15.15 0.54
C ALA A 77 7.35 16.58 0.95
N GLN A 78 8.51 16.76 1.57
CA GLN A 78 9.01 18.08 1.94
C GLN A 78 9.32 18.94 0.70
N LEU A 79 9.94 18.35 -0.32
CA LEU A 79 10.16 19.02 -1.61
C LEU A 79 8.83 19.44 -2.25
N ALA A 80 7.77 18.65 -2.12
CA ALA A 80 6.45 19.01 -2.64
C ALA A 80 5.82 20.17 -1.86
N ASP A 81 6.11 20.29 -0.56
CA ASP A 81 5.68 21.41 0.26
C ASP A 81 6.45 22.71 -0.05
N GLU A 82 7.74 22.61 -0.37
CA GLU A 82 8.61 23.77 -0.66
C GLU A 82 8.54 24.24 -2.12
N TYR A 83 8.63 23.31 -3.08
CA TYR A 83 8.71 23.60 -4.52
C TYR A 83 7.37 23.51 -5.25
N GLY A 84 6.34 22.96 -4.60
CA GLY A 84 5.00 22.82 -5.15
C GLY A 84 4.61 21.39 -5.48
N ARG A 85 3.33 21.08 -5.23
CA ARG A 85 2.79 19.71 -5.30
C ARG A 85 2.54 19.29 -6.74
N LYS A 86 2.15 20.21 -7.62
CA LYS A 86 2.01 19.92 -9.06
C LYS A 86 3.36 19.54 -9.66
N LEU A 87 4.43 20.28 -9.33
CA LEU A 87 5.77 20.01 -9.86
C LEU A 87 6.24 18.60 -9.49
N LEU A 88 6.13 18.23 -8.21
CA LEU A 88 6.60 16.92 -7.75
C LEU A 88 5.74 15.76 -8.28
N LEU A 89 4.42 15.97 -8.48
CA LEU A 89 3.57 14.97 -9.16
C LEU A 89 3.97 14.79 -10.64
N LEU A 90 4.34 15.87 -11.34
CA LEU A 90 4.82 15.78 -12.71
C LEU A 90 6.18 15.10 -12.85
N ILE A 91 7.02 15.15 -11.81
CA ILE A 91 8.30 14.43 -11.77
C ILE A 91 8.08 12.94 -11.49
N THR A 92 7.18 12.61 -10.56
CA THR A 92 7.01 11.23 -10.06
C THR A 92 6.16 10.36 -10.99
N THR A 93 5.09 10.90 -11.57
CA THR A 93 4.12 10.15 -12.41
C THR A 93 4.72 9.50 -13.68
N PRO A 94 5.58 10.17 -14.47
CA PRO A 94 6.09 9.60 -15.73
C PRO A 94 7.27 8.63 -15.54
N THR A 95 7.76 8.40 -14.32
CA THR A 95 8.96 7.58 -14.04
C THR A 95 8.89 6.17 -14.62
N SER A 96 7.69 5.62 -14.78
CA SER A 96 7.44 4.26 -15.29
C SER A 96 7.39 4.14 -16.81
N ILE A 97 7.36 5.27 -17.53
CA ILE A 97 7.34 5.29 -19.00
C ILE A 97 8.60 4.63 -19.57
N ILE A 98 9.78 5.01 -19.06
CA ILE A 98 11.06 4.52 -19.58
C ILE A 98 11.23 3.01 -19.35
N PRO A 99 11.03 2.45 -18.14
CA PRO A 99 11.06 1.00 -17.93
C PRO A 99 10.13 0.25 -18.89
N PHE A 100 8.87 0.69 -19.03
CA PHE A 100 7.93 0.01 -19.93
C PHE A 100 8.31 0.15 -21.40
N ALA A 101 8.89 1.28 -21.81
CA ALA A 101 9.39 1.46 -23.18
C ALA A 101 10.50 0.46 -23.53
N VAL A 102 11.39 0.15 -22.57
CA VAL A 102 12.43 -0.87 -22.76
C VAL A 102 11.79 -2.24 -23.06
N LEU A 103 10.81 -2.67 -22.26
CA LEU A 103 10.11 -3.95 -22.49
C LEU A 103 9.17 -3.96 -23.70
N ALA A 104 8.71 -2.78 -24.15
CA ALA A 104 7.94 -2.65 -25.38
C ALA A 104 8.82 -2.78 -26.63
N TRP A 105 10.06 -2.29 -26.56
CA TRP A 105 11.03 -2.35 -27.65
C TRP A 105 11.60 -3.75 -27.83
N ASP A 106 12.10 -4.34 -26.74
CA ASP A 106 12.74 -5.65 -26.77
C ASP A 106 12.53 -6.40 -25.44
N LYS A 107 12.35 -7.72 -25.55
CA LYS A 107 12.09 -8.62 -24.42
C LYS A 107 13.23 -9.63 -24.23
N SER A 108 14.43 -9.30 -24.72
CA SER A 108 15.63 -10.09 -24.46
C SER A 108 16.01 -10.07 -22.97
N ARG A 109 16.87 -11.02 -22.60
CA ARG A 109 17.42 -11.13 -21.25
C ARG A 109 18.09 -9.82 -20.78
N THR A 110 18.86 -9.17 -21.67
CA THR A 110 19.53 -7.89 -21.39
C THR A 110 18.52 -6.79 -21.11
N SER A 111 17.47 -6.69 -21.93
CA SER A 111 16.40 -5.69 -21.78
C SER A 111 15.63 -5.87 -20.46
N VAL A 112 15.45 -7.11 -19.99
CA VAL A 112 14.85 -7.37 -18.67
C VAL A 112 15.74 -6.91 -17.51
N TYR A 113 17.06 -7.11 -17.56
CA TYR A 113 17.94 -6.56 -16.52
C TYR A 113 17.92 -5.02 -16.52
N VAL A 114 17.97 -4.40 -17.70
CA VAL A 114 17.85 -2.94 -17.84
C VAL A 114 16.51 -2.45 -17.28
N TYR A 115 15.41 -3.16 -17.58
CA TYR A 115 14.10 -2.90 -17.00
C TYR A 115 14.13 -2.94 -15.47
N LEU A 116 14.68 -4.00 -14.86
CA LEU A 116 14.73 -4.16 -13.41
C LEU A 116 15.48 -2.99 -12.74
N VAL A 117 16.62 -2.58 -13.32
CA VAL A 117 17.40 -1.43 -12.82
C VAL A 117 16.60 -0.13 -12.94
N LEU A 118 16.08 0.18 -14.13
CA LEU A 118 15.31 1.42 -14.35
C LEU A 118 14.04 1.46 -13.50
N ARG A 119 13.34 0.33 -13.37
CA ARG A 119 12.14 0.20 -12.55
C ARG A 119 12.45 0.36 -11.06
N THR A 120 13.62 -0.08 -10.60
CA THR A 120 14.09 0.17 -9.23
C THR A 120 14.20 1.66 -8.96
N PHE A 121 14.89 2.42 -9.82
CA PHE A 121 14.97 3.88 -9.69
C PHE A 121 13.59 4.55 -9.78
N ALA A 122 12.75 4.11 -10.73
CA ALA A 122 11.38 4.62 -10.85
C ALA A 122 10.60 4.44 -9.54
N TYR A 123 10.61 3.24 -8.95
CA TYR A 123 9.91 2.95 -7.70
C TYR A 123 10.46 3.69 -6.47
N ILE A 124 11.77 3.96 -6.41
CA ILE A 124 12.36 4.78 -5.34
C ILE A 124 11.78 6.20 -5.38
N ILE A 125 11.57 6.75 -6.58
CA ILE A 125 11.06 8.10 -6.78
C ILE A 125 9.54 8.15 -6.62
N SER A 126 8.80 7.24 -7.27
CA SER A 126 7.35 7.36 -7.42
C SER A 126 6.53 6.59 -6.39
N GLN A 127 6.92 5.35 -6.09
CA GLN A 127 6.06 4.43 -5.34
C GLN A 127 5.97 4.86 -3.87
N GLY A 128 4.76 5.19 -3.42
CA GLY A 128 4.50 5.77 -2.09
C GLY A 128 4.51 7.30 -2.10
N SER A 129 5.46 7.93 -2.78
CA SER A 129 5.55 9.40 -2.92
C SER A 129 4.34 9.99 -3.64
N ILE A 130 3.88 9.37 -4.73
CA ILE A 130 2.68 9.83 -5.47
C ILE A 130 1.47 9.88 -4.52
N PHE A 131 1.26 8.82 -3.72
CA PHE A 131 0.14 8.76 -2.78
C PHE A 131 0.29 9.84 -1.69
N ALA A 132 1.48 9.99 -1.11
CA ALA A 132 1.74 11.02 -0.10
C ALA A 132 1.44 12.44 -0.63
N ILE A 133 1.99 12.82 -1.79
CA ILE A 133 1.79 14.15 -2.38
C ILE A 133 0.32 14.35 -2.78
N THR A 134 -0.35 13.32 -3.30
CA THR A 134 -1.79 13.36 -3.65
C THR A 134 -2.65 13.60 -2.41
N THR A 135 -2.41 12.86 -1.32
CA THR A 135 -3.16 13.04 -0.07
C THR A 135 -2.98 14.43 0.52
N ALA A 136 -1.77 14.97 0.40
CA ALA A 136 -1.47 16.33 0.81
C ALA A 136 -2.25 17.32 -0.07
N TYR A 137 -2.10 17.25 -1.40
CA TYR A 137 -2.80 18.13 -2.34
C TYR A 137 -4.32 18.16 -2.09
N LEU A 138 -4.90 16.99 -1.83
CA LEU A 138 -6.31 16.83 -1.49
C LEU A 138 -6.67 17.61 -0.21
N ALA A 139 -5.81 17.57 0.81
CA ALA A 139 -6.02 18.31 2.05
C ALA A 139 -5.96 19.84 1.82
N ASP A 140 -5.15 20.33 0.88
CA ASP A 140 -5.07 21.77 0.57
C ASP A 140 -6.34 22.31 -0.11
N LYS A 141 -6.91 21.53 -1.04
CA LYS A 141 -8.06 21.96 -1.86
C LYS A 141 -9.42 21.67 -1.23
N VAL A 142 -9.48 20.80 -0.22
CA VAL A 142 -10.73 20.34 0.37
C VAL A 142 -10.90 20.88 1.79
N GLU A 143 -12.04 21.53 2.03
CA GLU A 143 -12.48 22.00 3.35
C GLU A 143 -12.44 20.87 4.40
N PRO A 144 -12.01 21.13 5.65
CA PRO A 144 -11.86 20.12 6.70
C PRO A 144 -13.07 19.18 6.86
N ASN A 145 -14.28 19.72 6.82
CA ASN A 145 -15.53 18.96 7.02
C ASN A 145 -15.84 17.98 5.87
N LYS A 146 -15.29 18.21 4.68
CA LYS A 146 -15.52 17.37 3.48
C LYS A 146 -14.36 16.41 3.20
N ARG A 147 -13.23 16.54 3.91
CA ARG A 147 -12.02 15.73 3.68
C ARG A 147 -12.31 14.24 3.79
N ALA A 148 -12.95 13.79 4.87
CA ALA A 148 -13.22 12.36 5.08
C ALA A 148 -13.97 11.72 3.92
N VAL A 149 -15.00 12.41 3.40
CA VAL A 149 -15.77 11.96 2.22
C VAL A 149 -14.88 11.89 0.99
N VAL A 150 -14.09 12.92 0.72
CA VAL A 150 -13.25 12.99 -0.47
C VAL A 150 -12.09 11.97 -0.42
N PHE A 151 -11.47 11.76 0.75
CA PHE A 151 -10.49 10.69 0.97
C PHE A 151 -11.11 9.30 0.77
N GLY A 152 -12.35 9.09 1.22
CA GLY A 152 -13.11 7.86 0.98
C GLY A 152 -13.35 7.61 -0.52
N TRP A 153 -13.77 8.63 -1.27
CA TRP A 153 -13.93 8.52 -2.71
C TRP A 153 -12.60 8.27 -3.44
N MET A 154 -11.52 8.93 -3.06
CA MET A 154 -10.19 8.72 -3.65
C MET A 154 -9.73 7.26 -3.48
N THR A 155 -9.85 6.71 -2.28
CA THR A 155 -9.44 5.32 -1.97
C THR A 155 -10.37 4.29 -2.62
N GLY A 156 -11.67 4.57 -2.71
CA GLY A 156 -12.64 3.76 -3.45
C GLY A 156 -12.37 3.74 -4.96
N LEU A 157 -12.10 4.90 -5.56
CA LEU A 157 -11.71 5.03 -6.97
C LEU A 157 -10.42 4.26 -7.27
N LEU A 158 -9.41 4.38 -6.41
CA LEU A 158 -8.16 3.62 -6.53
C LEU A 158 -8.42 2.11 -6.62
N SER A 159 -9.31 1.59 -5.78
CA SER A 159 -9.70 0.17 -5.78
C SER A 159 -10.45 -0.22 -7.06
N ALA A 160 -11.36 0.62 -7.54
CA ALA A 160 -12.08 0.40 -8.80
C ALA A 160 -11.14 0.38 -10.01
N PHE A 161 -10.16 1.29 -10.04
CA PHE A 161 -9.18 1.36 -11.12
C PHE A 161 -8.17 0.22 -11.10
N HIS A 162 -7.84 -0.30 -9.92
CA HIS A 162 -7.07 -1.54 -9.79
C HIS A 162 -7.79 -2.73 -10.43
N VAL A 163 -9.11 -2.87 -10.20
CA VAL A 163 -9.95 -3.88 -10.87
C VAL A 163 -9.99 -3.66 -12.38
N LEU A 164 -10.16 -2.41 -12.83
CA LEU A 164 -10.21 -2.08 -14.25
C LEU A 164 -8.87 -2.34 -14.96
N GLY A 165 -7.73 -2.05 -14.33
CA GLY A 165 -6.41 -2.38 -14.86
C GLY A 165 -6.23 -3.88 -15.08
N ASN A 166 -6.65 -4.70 -14.11
CA ASN A 166 -6.62 -6.16 -14.22
C ASN A 166 -7.59 -6.70 -15.29
N PHE A 167 -8.77 -6.08 -15.43
CA PHE A 167 -9.72 -6.38 -16.49
C PHE A 167 -9.10 -6.10 -17.88
N LEU A 168 -8.53 -4.90 -18.07
CA LEU A 168 -7.85 -4.54 -19.31
C LEU A 168 -6.69 -5.48 -19.60
N ALA A 169 -5.89 -5.82 -18.58
CA ALA A 169 -4.82 -6.79 -18.73
C ALA A 169 -5.38 -8.08 -19.33
N ARG A 170 -6.41 -8.69 -18.75
CA ARG A 170 -6.99 -9.95 -19.25
C ARG A 170 -7.34 -9.91 -20.75
N TYR A 171 -8.02 -8.86 -21.21
CA TYR A 171 -8.60 -8.83 -22.56
C TYR A 171 -7.67 -8.25 -23.63
N LEU A 172 -6.70 -7.41 -23.26
CA LEU A 172 -5.73 -6.90 -24.23
C LEU A 172 -4.79 -8.02 -24.67
N PRO A 173 -4.38 -8.10 -25.94
CA PRO A 173 -3.33 -9.03 -26.34
C PRO A 173 -2.00 -8.70 -25.67
N GLN A 174 -1.21 -9.72 -25.29
CA GLN A 174 0.08 -9.55 -24.62
C GLN A 174 1.06 -8.63 -25.36
N ALA A 175 0.99 -8.60 -26.70
CA ALA A 175 1.85 -7.78 -27.53
C ALA A 175 1.61 -6.27 -27.40
N TRP A 176 0.41 -5.85 -26.98
CA TRP A 176 -0.02 -4.44 -26.96
C TRP A 176 -0.04 -3.79 -25.57
N ILE A 177 0.11 -4.57 -24.49
CA ILE A 177 -0.09 -4.07 -23.12
C ILE A 177 0.88 -2.95 -22.77
N PHE A 178 2.18 -3.14 -23.04
CA PHE A 178 3.16 -2.11 -22.69
C PHE A 178 2.94 -0.83 -23.50
N GLN A 179 2.59 -0.94 -24.79
CA GLN A 179 2.28 0.19 -25.65
C GLN A 179 1.06 0.96 -25.14
N VAL A 180 -0.03 0.26 -24.81
CA VAL A 180 -1.23 0.89 -24.24
C VAL A 180 -0.92 1.51 -22.88
N SER A 181 -0.16 0.83 -22.01
CA SER A 181 0.27 1.37 -20.72
C SER A 181 1.07 2.66 -20.87
N ILE A 182 2.03 2.69 -21.81
CA ILE A 182 2.85 3.88 -22.09
C ILE A 182 1.96 5.03 -22.58
N ILE A 183 1.04 4.77 -23.51
CA ILE A 183 0.10 5.79 -24.00
C ILE A 183 -0.73 6.36 -22.85
N LEU A 184 -1.28 5.51 -21.97
CA LEU A 184 -2.05 5.94 -20.81
C LEU A 184 -1.20 6.78 -19.84
N LEU A 185 0.04 6.38 -19.56
CA LEU A 185 0.97 7.15 -18.71
C LEU A 185 1.31 8.52 -19.32
N VAL A 186 1.53 8.59 -20.64
CA VAL A 186 1.78 9.85 -21.34
C VAL A 186 0.54 10.75 -21.31
N VAL A 187 -0.65 10.20 -21.55
CA VAL A 187 -1.93 10.93 -21.46
C VAL A 187 -2.14 11.46 -20.04
N SER A 188 -1.88 10.64 -19.02
CA SER A 188 -1.95 11.05 -17.61
C SER A 188 -1.00 12.22 -17.32
N PHE A 189 0.25 12.13 -17.76
CA PHE A 189 1.25 13.19 -17.60
C PHE A 189 0.85 14.49 -18.31
N ILE A 190 0.43 14.41 -19.57
CA ILE A 190 0.01 15.58 -20.36
C ILE A 190 -1.23 16.24 -19.73
N TYR A 191 -2.23 15.43 -19.35
CA TYR A 191 -3.43 15.92 -18.69
C TYR A 191 -3.08 16.65 -17.40
N MET A 192 -2.24 16.04 -16.55
CA MET A 192 -1.80 16.64 -15.29
C MET A 192 -1.03 17.95 -15.53
N LYS A 193 -0.18 18.00 -16.57
CA LYS A 193 0.60 19.20 -16.90
C LYS A 193 -0.31 20.38 -17.28
N ILE A 194 -1.35 20.11 -18.08
CA ILE A 194 -2.26 21.13 -18.61
C ILE A 194 -3.29 21.57 -17.57
N PHE A 195 -3.97 20.62 -16.91
CA PHE A 195 -5.17 20.90 -16.12
C PHE A 195 -4.94 20.97 -14.61
N LEU A 196 -3.88 20.36 -14.08
CA LEU A 196 -3.62 20.42 -12.64
C LEU A 196 -3.18 21.84 -12.27
N VAL A 197 -3.81 22.43 -11.26
CA VAL A 197 -3.45 23.75 -10.73
C VAL A 197 -2.54 23.55 -9.52
N GLU A 198 -1.48 24.37 -9.39
CA GLU A 198 -0.59 24.33 -8.23
C GLU A 198 -1.32 24.81 -6.96
N THR A 199 -1.05 24.17 -5.82
CA THR A 199 -1.63 24.55 -4.51
C THR A 199 -0.69 25.45 -3.72
N VAL A 200 0.62 25.25 -3.86
CA VAL A 200 1.63 26.00 -3.12
C VAL A 200 1.89 27.32 -3.83
N ILE A 201 1.41 28.41 -3.23
CA ILE A 201 1.76 29.77 -3.65
C ILE A 201 3.13 30.05 -3.04
N GLN A 202 4.20 30.09 -3.85
CA GLN A 202 5.51 30.47 -3.35
C GLN A 202 5.45 31.89 -2.78
N PRO A 203 5.83 32.12 -1.50
CA PRO A 203 6.20 33.45 -1.07
C PRO A 203 7.46 33.84 -1.85
N GLN A 204 7.40 34.95 -2.60
CA GLN A 204 8.48 35.49 -3.41
C GLN A 204 9.73 35.95 -2.62
N SER A 205 9.93 35.54 -1.36
CA SER A 205 11.10 35.94 -0.58
C SER A 205 11.70 34.80 0.25
N SER A 206 13.03 34.71 0.16
CA SER A 206 13.93 33.86 0.92
C SER A 206 14.10 32.41 0.43
N SER A 207 14.61 32.26 -0.79
CA SER A 207 15.37 31.06 -1.19
C SER A 207 16.71 31.05 -0.45
N GLN A 208 16.71 30.75 0.85
CA GLN A 208 17.90 30.15 1.45
C GLN A 208 18.02 28.75 0.85
N HIS A 209 18.84 28.63 -0.21
CA HIS A 209 19.24 27.34 -0.77
C HIS A 209 19.98 26.56 0.33
N LEU A 210 19.25 25.77 1.11
CA LEU A 210 19.87 24.76 1.94
C LEU A 210 20.56 23.75 1.01
N PRO A 211 21.85 23.41 1.24
CA PRO A 211 22.51 22.34 0.52
C PRO A 211 21.66 21.05 0.50
N GLY A 212 21.69 20.29 -0.59
CA GLY A 212 20.91 19.04 -0.68
C GLY A 212 21.18 18.07 0.47
N SER A 213 22.40 18.08 1.03
CA SER A 213 22.77 17.30 2.22
C SER A 213 22.08 17.78 3.51
N THR A 214 21.89 19.08 3.69
CA THR A 214 21.17 19.62 4.86
C THR A 214 19.67 19.35 4.76
N LEU A 215 19.10 19.37 3.55
CA LEU A 215 17.69 19.01 3.34
C LEU A 215 17.43 17.53 3.68
N ILE A 216 18.32 16.62 3.26
CA ILE A 216 18.24 15.20 3.61
C ILE A 216 18.36 15.02 5.13
N LEU A 217 19.35 15.65 5.76
CA LEU A 217 19.56 15.55 7.21
C LEU A 217 18.38 16.12 8.00
N ASP A 218 17.81 17.24 7.57
CA ASP A 218 16.65 17.84 8.22
C ASP A 218 15.39 17.00 8.05
N ALA A 219 15.13 16.47 6.85
CA ALA A 219 14.00 15.56 6.61
C ALA A 219 14.10 14.29 7.48
N LEU A 220 15.31 13.71 7.55
CA LEU A 220 15.59 12.55 8.41
C LEU A 220 15.45 12.89 9.90
N LYS A 221 15.97 14.04 10.34
CA LYS A 221 15.88 14.48 11.73
C LYS A 221 14.44 14.78 12.16
N ARG A 222 13.64 15.42 11.30
CA ARG A 222 12.20 15.65 11.54
C ARG A 222 11.44 14.34 11.61
N ARG A 223 11.70 13.40 10.69
CA ARG A 223 11.08 12.06 10.73
C ARG A 223 11.48 11.29 11.98
N TRP A 224 12.75 11.35 12.38
CA TRP A 224 13.24 10.73 13.61
C TRP A 224 12.54 11.30 14.84
N ASN A 225 12.46 12.63 14.95
CA ASN A 225 11.78 13.29 16.06
C ASN A 225 10.28 12.95 16.09
N SER A 226 9.61 12.99 14.93
CA SER A 226 8.21 12.59 14.82
C SER A 226 8.00 11.13 15.23
N MET A 227 8.89 10.22 14.81
CA MET A 227 8.85 8.81 15.24
C MET A 227 9.07 8.67 16.75
N LYS A 228 10.00 9.42 17.34
CA LYS A 228 10.24 9.44 18.79
C LYS A 228 9.00 9.89 19.56
N ASP A 229 8.34 10.96 19.10
CA ASP A 229 7.13 11.47 19.72
C ASP A 229 5.96 10.48 19.56
N ASN A 230 5.86 9.81 18.40
CA ASN A 230 4.87 8.76 18.17
C ASN A 230 5.11 7.52 19.06
N ILE A 231 6.38 7.17 19.33
CA ILE A 231 6.73 6.06 20.24
C ILE A 231 6.24 6.33 21.67
N ALA A 232 6.28 7.58 22.14
CA ALA A 232 5.78 7.93 23.47
C ALA A 232 4.28 7.61 23.61
N VAL A 233 3.48 7.97 22.61
CA VAL A 233 2.04 7.67 22.55
C VAL A 233 1.78 6.16 22.56
N VAL A 234 2.54 5.39 21.77
CA VAL A 234 2.36 3.93 21.66
C VAL A 234 2.86 3.17 22.88
N LYS A 235 3.92 3.65 23.55
CA LYS A 235 4.47 3.00 24.73
C LYS A 235 3.49 2.99 25.90
N ASN A 236 2.65 4.02 25.99
CA ASN A 236 1.71 4.21 27.10
C ASN A 236 0.39 3.43 26.92
N SER A 237 -0.03 3.12 25.69
CA SER A 237 -1.23 2.30 25.43
C SER A 237 -0.88 0.84 25.15
N VAL A 238 -1.45 -0.06 25.96
CA VAL A 238 -1.33 -1.51 25.75
C VAL A 238 -1.97 -1.92 24.42
N THR A 239 -3.09 -1.29 24.06
CA THR A 239 -3.80 -1.53 22.80
C THR A 239 -2.93 -1.17 21.59
N LEU A 240 -2.31 0.01 21.57
CA LEU A 240 -1.44 0.43 20.47
C LEU A 240 -0.18 -0.43 20.34
N ARG A 241 0.43 -0.82 21.46
CA ARG A 241 1.57 -1.74 21.45
C ARG A 241 1.20 -3.08 20.83
N ARG A 242 0.03 -3.63 21.17
CA ARG A 242 -0.46 -4.88 20.58
C ARG A 242 -0.82 -4.72 19.11
N MET A 243 -1.49 -3.64 18.73
CA MET A 243 -1.78 -3.31 17.33
C MET A 243 -0.51 -3.18 16.48
N SER A 244 0.58 -2.72 17.08
CA SER A 244 1.90 -2.67 16.43
C SER A 244 2.43 -4.07 16.13
N TYR A 245 2.37 -5.00 17.09
CA TYR A 245 2.74 -6.40 16.85
C TYR A 245 1.84 -7.06 15.79
N ILE A 246 0.52 -6.88 15.89
CA ILE A 246 -0.46 -7.40 14.92
C ILE A 246 -0.11 -6.91 13.52
N SER A 247 0.09 -5.60 13.36
CA SER A 247 0.40 -4.96 12.07
C SER A 247 1.75 -5.39 11.53
N PHE A 248 2.78 -5.52 12.37
CA PHE A 248 4.10 -5.97 11.97
C PHE A 248 4.08 -7.39 11.41
N PHE A 249 3.58 -8.36 12.18
CA PHE A 249 3.59 -9.75 11.78
C PHE A 249 2.63 -10.05 10.63
N TYR A 250 1.46 -9.39 10.62
CA TYR A 250 0.53 -9.52 9.50
C TYR A 250 1.16 -9.03 8.19
N GLU A 251 1.73 -7.82 8.21
CA GLU A 251 2.33 -7.22 7.01
C GLU A 251 3.56 -8.01 6.55
N LEU A 252 4.37 -8.52 7.49
CA LEU A 252 5.52 -9.38 7.22
C LEU A 252 5.12 -10.63 6.44
N GLY A 253 4.01 -11.29 6.82
CA GLY A 253 3.48 -12.43 6.09
C GLY A 253 2.85 -12.02 4.75
N MET A 254 1.89 -11.09 4.78
CA MET A 254 1.06 -10.74 3.62
C MET A 254 1.86 -10.09 2.47
N THR A 255 2.80 -9.19 2.78
CA THR A 255 3.71 -8.62 1.77
C THR A 255 4.52 -9.73 1.10
N GLY A 256 4.96 -10.72 1.86
CA GLY A 256 5.80 -11.80 1.37
C GLY A 256 5.07 -12.67 0.38
N ILE A 257 3.83 -13.04 0.72
CA ILE A 257 2.93 -13.75 -0.19
C ILE A 257 2.72 -12.93 -1.47
N SER A 258 2.36 -11.65 -1.34
CA SER A 258 2.07 -10.78 -2.48
C SER A 258 3.25 -10.64 -3.45
N ASN A 259 4.48 -10.59 -2.94
CA ASN A 259 5.69 -10.43 -3.75
C ASN A 259 6.00 -11.66 -4.63
N VAL A 260 5.72 -12.86 -4.14
CA VAL A 260 6.12 -14.11 -4.81
C VAL A 260 4.96 -14.86 -5.46
N LEU A 261 3.72 -14.52 -5.13
CA LEU A 261 2.52 -15.29 -5.49
C LEU A 261 2.42 -15.57 -6.99
N LEU A 262 2.52 -14.54 -7.84
CA LEU A 262 2.32 -14.72 -9.27
C LEU A 262 3.43 -15.57 -9.91
N TYR A 263 4.68 -15.41 -9.46
CA TYR A 263 5.79 -16.25 -9.91
C TYR A 263 5.67 -17.69 -9.43
N TYR A 264 5.17 -17.91 -8.23
CA TYR A 264 4.85 -19.24 -7.73
C TYR A 264 3.75 -19.89 -8.59
N LEU A 265 2.66 -19.18 -8.85
CA LEU A 265 1.56 -19.68 -9.68
C LEU A 265 2.02 -19.99 -11.11
N LYS A 266 2.92 -19.18 -11.66
CA LYS A 266 3.60 -19.49 -12.93
C LYS A 266 4.38 -20.79 -12.85
N SER A 267 5.21 -20.92 -11.82
CA SER A 267 6.19 -22.01 -11.68
C SER A 267 5.57 -23.36 -11.34
N VAL A 268 4.45 -23.37 -10.60
CA VAL A 268 3.80 -24.61 -10.14
C VAL A 268 2.65 -25.02 -11.05
N PHE A 269 1.84 -24.08 -11.52
CA PHE A 269 0.62 -24.37 -12.28
C PHE A 269 0.68 -23.95 -13.74
N GLY A 270 1.80 -23.35 -14.19
CA GLY A 270 1.94 -22.86 -15.56
C GLY A 270 1.02 -21.68 -15.87
N PHE A 271 0.55 -20.96 -14.84
CA PHE A 271 -0.42 -19.89 -15.04
C PHE A 271 0.09 -18.83 -16.00
N ASN A 272 -0.79 -18.24 -16.77
CA ASN A 272 -0.46 -17.12 -17.64
C ASN A 272 -1.13 -15.84 -17.13
N LYS A 273 -0.74 -14.74 -17.76
CA LYS A 273 -1.31 -13.40 -17.59
C LYS A 273 -2.84 -13.39 -17.40
N ASN A 274 -3.61 -14.15 -18.19
CA ASN A 274 -5.06 -14.11 -18.11
C ASN A 274 -5.59 -14.66 -16.78
N GLN A 275 -4.94 -15.72 -16.27
CA GLN A 275 -5.27 -16.34 -14.98
C GLN A 275 -4.79 -15.48 -13.81
N PHE A 276 -3.63 -14.82 -13.92
CA PHE A 276 -3.20 -13.83 -12.94
C PHE A 276 -4.21 -12.69 -12.82
N SER A 277 -4.65 -12.15 -13.96
CA SER A 277 -5.67 -11.10 -13.99
C SER A 277 -7.03 -11.55 -13.44
N GLU A 278 -7.44 -12.80 -13.65
CA GLU A 278 -8.67 -13.34 -13.02
C GLU A 278 -8.55 -13.35 -11.49
N ILE A 279 -7.45 -13.86 -10.95
CA ILE A 279 -7.23 -13.92 -9.49
C ILE A 279 -7.18 -12.52 -8.89
N LEU A 280 -6.42 -11.61 -9.48
CA LEU A 280 -6.30 -10.23 -9.00
C LEU A 280 -7.64 -9.48 -9.09
N MET A 281 -8.42 -9.72 -10.15
CA MET A 281 -9.76 -9.16 -10.29
C MET A 281 -10.74 -9.75 -9.27
N LEU A 282 -10.67 -11.06 -9.00
CA LEU A 282 -11.50 -11.71 -7.98
C LEU A 282 -11.25 -11.09 -6.60
N VAL A 283 -9.97 -10.93 -6.21
CA VAL A 283 -9.60 -10.26 -4.95
C VAL A 283 -10.05 -8.80 -4.95
N GLY A 284 -9.86 -8.07 -6.06
CA GLY A 284 -10.24 -6.66 -6.17
C GLY A 284 -11.75 -6.42 -6.10
N ILE A 285 -12.55 -7.20 -6.82
CA ILE A 285 -14.03 -7.15 -6.74
C ILE A 285 -14.47 -7.55 -5.33
N GLY A 286 -13.88 -8.61 -4.78
CA GLY A 286 -14.12 -9.05 -3.41
C GLY A 286 -13.85 -7.97 -2.38
N SER A 287 -12.78 -7.19 -2.57
CA SER A 287 -12.44 -6.03 -1.72
C SER A 287 -13.53 -4.97 -1.73
N ILE A 288 -14.01 -4.57 -2.90
CA ILE A 288 -15.08 -3.57 -3.04
C ILE A 288 -16.36 -4.09 -2.39
N PHE A 289 -16.75 -5.33 -2.70
CA PHE A 289 -17.93 -5.98 -2.13
C PHE A 289 -17.86 -6.03 -0.60
N SER A 290 -16.70 -6.39 -0.05
CA SER A 290 -16.55 -6.52 1.39
C SER A 290 -16.55 -5.21 2.14
N GLN A 291 -15.93 -4.17 1.59
CA GLN A 291 -15.94 -2.86 2.24
C GLN A 291 -17.33 -2.22 2.23
N ILE A 292 -18.10 -2.43 1.16
CA ILE A 292 -19.44 -1.83 1.01
C ILE A 292 -20.52 -2.63 1.74
N LEU A 293 -20.46 -3.96 1.70
CA LEU A 293 -21.53 -4.82 2.22
C LEU A 293 -21.11 -5.63 3.45
N VAL A 294 -20.03 -6.39 3.36
CA VAL A 294 -19.65 -7.37 4.40
C VAL A 294 -19.26 -6.67 5.72
N LEU A 295 -18.44 -5.62 5.65
CA LEU A 295 -17.98 -4.91 6.82
C LEU A 295 -19.13 -4.23 7.58
N PRO A 296 -20.01 -3.42 6.95
CA PRO A 296 -21.17 -2.85 7.65
C PRO A 296 -22.15 -3.89 8.18
N LEU A 297 -22.27 -5.06 7.52
CA LEU A 297 -23.16 -6.13 7.95
C LEU A 297 -22.62 -6.87 9.18
N ILE A 298 -21.32 -7.19 9.20
CA ILE A 298 -20.72 -8.02 10.26
C ILE A 298 -20.30 -7.17 11.47
N ASN A 299 -19.85 -5.92 11.28
CA ASN A 299 -19.32 -5.08 12.36
C ASN A 299 -20.26 -4.92 13.56
N PRO A 300 -21.59 -4.73 13.40
CA PRO A 300 -22.52 -4.63 14.53
C PRO A 300 -22.62 -5.89 15.40
N PHE A 301 -22.32 -7.07 14.85
CA PHE A 301 -22.49 -8.34 15.55
C PHE A 301 -21.25 -8.78 16.33
N VAL A 302 -20.06 -8.54 15.77
CA VAL A 302 -18.79 -9.04 16.34
C VAL A 302 -17.81 -7.93 16.73
N GLY A 303 -18.14 -6.67 16.44
CA GLY A 303 -17.27 -5.51 16.69
C GLY A 303 -15.98 -5.51 15.86
N GLU A 304 -15.19 -4.44 15.96
CA GLU A 304 -14.00 -4.28 15.12
C GLU A 304 -12.92 -5.32 15.43
N LYS A 305 -12.78 -5.71 16.71
CA LYS A 305 -11.89 -6.80 17.13
C LYS A 305 -12.28 -8.13 16.51
N GLY A 306 -13.57 -8.45 16.50
CA GLY A 306 -14.08 -9.70 15.95
C GLY A 306 -13.87 -9.76 14.44
N VAL A 307 -14.19 -8.69 13.72
CA VAL A 307 -13.91 -8.60 12.27
C VAL A 307 -12.40 -8.74 11.99
N LEU A 308 -11.55 -8.10 12.78
CA LEU A 308 -10.09 -8.23 12.64
C LEU A 308 -9.64 -9.70 12.81
N CYS A 309 -10.12 -10.41 13.83
CA CYS A 309 -9.78 -11.82 14.06
C CYS A 309 -10.27 -12.71 12.90
N ILE A 310 -11.50 -12.50 12.42
CA ILE A 310 -12.06 -13.24 11.27
C ILE A 310 -11.22 -12.98 10.02
N ALA A 311 -10.84 -11.73 9.77
CA ALA A 311 -10.08 -11.34 8.60
C ALA A 311 -8.65 -11.92 8.63
N ILE A 312 -7.95 -11.89 9.77
CA ILE A 312 -6.63 -12.54 9.91
C ILE A 312 -6.75 -14.05 9.76
N THR A 313 -7.81 -14.66 10.28
CA THR A 313 -8.07 -16.10 10.11
C THR A 313 -8.26 -16.46 8.64
N ALA A 314 -9.01 -15.64 7.88
CA ALA A 314 -9.12 -15.80 6.43
C ALA A 314 -7.77 -15.64 5.72
N SER A 315 -6.88 -14.77 6.18
CA SER A 315 -5.51 -14.65 5.66
C SER A 315 -4.67 -15.90 5.89
N ILE A 316 -4.85 -16.57 7.04
CA ILE A 316 -4.16 -17.83 7.33
C ILE A 316 -4.63 -18.90 6.34
N PHE A 317 -5.93 -19.04 6.11
CA PHE A 317 -6.46 -19.98 5.11
C PHE A 317 -5.99 -19.64 3.70
N TYR A 318 -5.96 -18.36 3.33
CA TYR A 318 -5.38 -17.88 2.07
C TYR A 318 -3.91 -18.32 1.90
N ALA A 319 -3.09 -18.15 2.93
CA ALA A 319 -1.69 -18.58 2.90
C ALA A 319 -1.54 -20.11 2.85
N LEU A 320 -2.29 -20.84 3.69
CA LEU A 320 -2.21 -22.30 3.77
C LEU A 320 -2.66 -22.96 2.47
N LEU A 321 -3.78 -22.51 1.89
CA LEU A 321 -4.29 -23.07 0.64
C LEU A 321 -3.33 -22.85 -0.53
N TYR A 322 -2.66 -21.70 -0.61
CA TYR A 322 -1.58 -21.54 -1.58
C TYR A 322 -0.39 -22.44 -1.29
N GLY A 323 -0.01 -22.61 -0.01
CA GLY A 323 1.11 -23.44 0.39
C GLY A 323 0.95 -24.93 0.05
N VAL A 324 -0.27 -25.46 0.16
CA VAL A 324 -0.60 -26.88 -0.10
C VAL A 324 -1.32 -27.12 -1.42
N ALA A 325 -1.38 -26.13 -2.30
CA ALA A 325 -2.17 -26.21 -3.52
C ALA A 325 -1.76 -27.42 -4.39
N TRP A 326 -2.68 -28.38 -4.54
CA TRP A 326 -2.46 -29.62 -5.29
C TRP A 326 -3.02 -29.58 -6.72
N ALA A 327 -3.87 -28.60 -7.02
CA ALA A 327 -4.53 -28.45 -8.31
C ALA A 327 -4.72 -26.97 -8.67
N SER A 328 -4.79 -26.68 -9.97
CA SER A 328 -4.90 -25.32 -10.52
C SER A 328 -6.16 -24.54 -10.09
N TRP A 329 -7.22 -25.20 -9.63
CA TRP A 329 -8.40 -24.51 -9.12
C TRP A 329 -8.22 -24.01 -7.67
N VAL A 330 -7.33 -24.63 -6.89
CA VAL A 330 -7.09 -24.29 -5.47
C VAL A 330 -6.64 -22.84 -5.30
N PRO A 331 -5.74 -22.28 -6.13
CA PRO A 331 -5.45 -20.85 -6.19
C PRO A 331 -6.66 -19.92 -6.24
N TYR A 332 -7.72 -20.28 -6.97
CA TYR A 332 -8.93 -19.47 -7.08
C TYR A 332 -9.78 -19.53 -5.81
N VAL A 333 -9.85 -20.70 -5.18
CA VAL A 333 -10.52 -20.85 -3.88
C VAL A 333 -9.74 -20.12 -2.80
N SER A 334 -8.40 -20.19 -2.81
CA SER A 334 -7.57 -19.36 -1.94
C SER A 334 -7.88 -17.88 -2.13
N ALA A 335 -7.85 -17.39 -3.38
CA ALA A 335 -8.17 -16.00 -3.71
C ALA A 335 -9.55 -15.53 -3.23
N SER A 336 -10.54 -16.44 -3.12
CA SER A 336 -11.86 -16.10 -2.58
C SER A 336 -11.84 -15.66 -1.11
N PHE A 337 -10.87 -16.13 -0.31
CA PHE A 337 -10.63 -15.59 1.04
C PHE A 337 -10.15 -14.13 1.01
N GLY A 338 -9.72 -13.62 -0.14
CA GLY A 338 -9.45 -12.20 -0.40
C GLY A 338 -10.64 -11.28 -0.22
N VAL A 339 -11.86 -11.82 -0.35
CA VAL A 339 -13.08 -11.12 0.05
C VAL A 339 -13.02 -10.77 1.53
N ILE A 340 -12.54 -11.65 2.40
CA ILE A 340 -12.60 -11.44 3.85
C ILE A 340 -11.31 -10.80 4.38
N TYR A 341 -10.13 -11.28 3.97
CA TYR A 341 -8.87 -10.79 4.57
C TYR A 341 -8.60 -9.31 4.30
N VAL A 342 -9.16 -8.75 3.23
CA VAL A 342 -9.00 -7.34 2.89
C VAL A 342 -9.51 -6.39 3.98
N LEU A 343 -10.38 -6.89 4.87
CA LEU A 343 -10.91 -6.16 6.01
C LEU A 343 -9.88 -5.91 7.12
N VAL A 344 -8.73 -6.61 7.13
CA VAL A 344 -7.68 -6.41 8.16
C VAL A 344 -7.25 -4.95 8.22
N LYS A 345 -7.02 -4.31 7.08
CA LYS A 345 -6.54 -2.92 7.00
C LYS A 345 -7.53 -1.89 7.56
N PRO A 346 -8.80 -1.82 7.10
CA PRO A 346 -9.78 -0.89 7.68
C PRO A 346 -10.06 -1.18 9.16
N CYS A 347 -10.13 -2.44 9.58
CA CYS A 347 -10.32 -2.79 10.99
C CYS A 347 -9.14 -2.37 11.87
N THR A 348 -7.91 -2.53 11.37
CA THR A 348 -6.70 -2.04 12.06
C THR A 348 -6.78 -0.54 12.32
N PHE A 349 -7.15 0.25 11.31
CA PHE A 349 -7.29 1.69 11.48
C PHE A 349 -8.45 2.08 12.40
N ALA A 350 -9.58 1.36 12.35
CA ALA A 350 -10.72 1.60 13.21
C ALA A 350 -10.36 1.36 14.69
N VAL A 351 -9.72 0.23 15.01
CA VAL A 351 -9.26 -0.09 16.38
C VAL A 351 -8.25 0.95 16.87
N VAL A 352 -7.27 1.31 16.04
CA VAL A 352 -6.26 2.32 16.40
C VAL A 352 -6.91 3.68 16.64
N SER A 353 -7.90 4.08 15.82
CA SER A 353 -8.60 5.36 16.00
C SER A 353 -9.45 5.43 17.25
N LYS A 354 -9.98 4.31 17.74
CA LYS A 354 -10.76 4.27 18.99
C LYS A 354 -9.87 4.24 20.24
N ALA A 355 -8.63 3.78 20.11
CA ALA A 355 -7.69 3.65 21.21
C ALA A 355 -6.97 4.97 21.59
N VAL A 356 -7.22 6.06 20.87
CA VAL A 356 -6.54 7.35 21.08
C VAL A 356 -7.48 8.51 20.91
N THR A 357 -7.16 9.63 21.57
CA THR A 357 -7.84 10.90 21.36
C THR A 357 -7.59 11.44 19.95
N SER A 358 -8.48 12.33 19.48
CA SER A 358 -8.39 12.96 18.16
C SER A 358 -7.05 13.69 17.93
N ALA A 359 -6.47 14.27 18.98
CA ALA A 359 -5.16 14.94 18.95
C ALA A 359 -3.99 13.97 18.65
N ASN A 360 -4.10 12.72 19.08
CA ASN A 360 -3.06 11.70 18.92
C ASN A 360 -3.33 10.70 17.79
N GLN A 361 -4.48 10.79 17.12
CA GLN A 361 -4.88 9.86 16.06
C GLN A 361 -3.89 9.79 14.90
N ALA A 362 -3.45 10.94 14.38
CA ALA A 362 -2.49 10.99 13.28
C ALA A 362 -1.12 10.39 13.68
N LYS A 363 -0.69 10.62 14.93
CA LYS A 363 0.56 10.09 15.49
C LYS A 363 0.51 8.56 15.59
N ALA A 364 -0.57 8.02 16.13
CA ALA A 364 -0.77 6.57 16.28
C ALA A 364 -0.87 5.86 14.93
N GLN A 365 -1.66 6.40 14.00
CA GLN A 365 -1.79 5.83 12.65
C GLN A 365 -0.47 5.92 11.86
N GLY A 366 0.25 7.04 11.98
CA GLY A 366 1.57 7.22 11.38
C GLY A 366 2.62 6.24 11.92
N PHE A 367 2.55 5.92 13.21
CA PHE A 367 3.39 4.89 13.82
C PHE A 367 3.10 3.50 13.24
N ILE A 368 1.82 3.10 13.20
CA ILE A 368 1.41 1.80 12.67
C ILE A 368 1.81 1.64 11.19
N LEU A 369 1.64 2.68 10.38
CA LEU A 369 2.10 2.70 8.99
C LEU A 369 3.62 2.53 8.88
N SER A 370 4.38 3.13 9.81
CA SER A 370 5.85 2.97 9.84
C SER A 370 6.26 1.55 10.25
N VAL A 371 5.53 0.93 11.16
CA VAL A 371 5.72 -0.49 11.54
C VAL A 371 5.43 -1.41 10.35
N GLN A 372 4.34 -1.18 9.62
CA GLN A 372 4.01 -1.91 8.39
C GLN A 372 5.09 -1.73 7.31
N ALA A 373 5.57 -0.51 7.10
CA ALA A 373 6.64 -0.24 6.15
C ALA A 373 7.92 -1.02 6.52
N LEU A 374 8.27 -1.10 7.81
CA LEU A 374 9.41 -1.89 8.27
C LEU A 374 9.21 -3.40 8.04
N ALA A 375 8.00 -3.92 8.27
CA ALA A 375 7.68 -5.30 7.98
C ALA A 375 7.77 -5.60 6.46
N SER A 376 7.26 -4.71 5.62
CA SER A 376 7.33 -4.84 4.16
C SER A 376 8.76 -4.82 3.62
N LEU A 377 9.69 -4.19 4.35
CA LEU A 377 11.11 -4.19 4.05
C LEU A 377 11.76 -5.56 4.30
N PHE A 378 11.49 -6.15 5.47
CA PHE A 378 12.07 -7.42 5.88
C PHE A 378 11.44 -8.62 5.18
N SER A 379 10.19 -8.50 4.76
CA SER A 379 9.43 -9.60 4.15
C SER A 379 10.10 -10.21 2.89
N PRO A 380 10.44 -9.43 1.84
CA PRO A 380 11.08 -9.98 0.65
C PRO A 380 12.47 -10.56 0.89
N LEU A 381 13.19 -10.11 1.93
CA LEU A 381 14.51 -10.67 2.32
C LEU A 381 14.42 -12.11 2.80
N VAL A 382 13.29 -12.50 3.38
CA VAL A 382 13.08 -13.86 3.91
C VAL A 382 12.29 -14.70 2.92
N ILE A 383 11.16 -14.18 2.44
CA ILE A 383 10.18 -14.96 1.66
C ILE A 383 10.64 -15.20 0.22
N SER A 384 11.32 -14.23 -0.42
CA SER A 384 11.75 -14.40 -1.82
C SER A 384 12.85 -15.45 -1.98
N PRO A 385 13.95 -15.42 -1.19
CA PRO A 385 14.96 -16.48 -1.24
C PRO A 385 14.39 -17.85 -0.86
N LEU A 386 13.50 -17.90 0.14
CA LEU A 386 12.84 -19.15 0.53
C LEU A 386 11.99 -19.71 -0.61
N THR A 387 11.22 -18.87 -1.30
CA THR A 387 10.42 -19.29 -2.45
C THR A 387 11.31 -19.73 -3.62
N SER A 388 12.39 -19.00 -3.89
CA SER A 388 13.38 -19.34 -4.92
C SER A 388 14.00 -20.72 -4.65
N LEU A 389 14.39 -21.00 -3.40
CA LEU A 389 14.96 -22.29 -2.99
C LEU A 389 13.97 -23.45 -3.18
N PHE A 390 12.72 -23.31 -2.70
CA PHE A 390 11.72 -24.39 -2.77
C PHE A 390 11.14 -24.62 -4.17
N ILE A 391 11.28 -23.66 -5.08
CA ILE A 391 10.94 -23.83 -6.49
C ILE A 391 12.10 -24.42 -7.31
N SER A 392 13.34 -24.26 -6.83
CA SER A 392 14.54 -24.83 -7.48
C SER A 392 14.67 -26.33 -7.26
N ASP A 393 15.56 -26.96 -8.03
CA ASP A 393 15.91 -28.38 -7.89
C ASP A 393 16.68 -28.70 -6.59
N MET A 394 17.10 -27.67 -5.84
CA MET A 394 17.83 -27.81 -4.57
C MET A 394 16.91 -27.88 -3.34
N ALA A 395 15.60 -28.01 -3.53
CA ALA A 395 14.65 -28.03 -2.42
C ALA A 395 14.91 -29.23 -1.49
N PRO A 396 14.99 -29.04 -0.16
CA PRO A 396 15.28 -30.12 0.78
C PRO A 396 14.14 -31.15 0.90
N PHE A 397 12.92 -30.76 0.55
CA PHE A 397 11.75 -31.64 0.46
C PHE A 397 10.74 -31.07 -0.54
N ASN A 398 9.84 -31.94 -1.02
CA ASN A 398 8.86 -31.57 -2.06
C ASN A 398 7.69 -30.75 -1.47
N CYS A 399 7.89 -29.44 -1.35
CA CYS A 399 6.83 -28.49 -1.00
C CYS A 399 7.11 -27.13 -1.65
N LYS A 400 6.76 -26.97 -2.93
CA LYS A 400 7.02 -25.73 -3.68
C LYS A 400 6.34 -24.49 -3.06
N GLY A 401 5.26 -24.69 -2.30
CA GLY A 401 4.51 -23.64 -1.60
C GLY A 401 4.96 -23.39 -0.16
N PHE A 402 6.09 -23.96 0.28
CA PHE A 402 6.54 -23.87 1.68
C PHE A 402 6.68 -22.43 2.18
N SER A 403 7.06 -21.49 1.33
CA SER A 403 7.17 -20.07 1.70
C SER A 403 5.84 -19.45 2.14
N PHE A 404 4.70 -19.88 1.58
CA PHE A 404 3.37 -19.45 2.03
C PHE A 404 3.00 -20.07 3.37
N LEU A 405 3.38 -21.33 3.60
CA LEU A 405 3.21 -21.98 4.91
C LEU A 405 4.03 -21.24 5.97
N PHE A 406 5.27 -20.90 5.67
CA PHE A 406 6.11 -20.10 6.55
C PHE A 406 5.54 -18.71 6.80
N ALA A 407 5.01 -18.02 5.77
CA ALA A 407 4.33 -16.73 5.92
C ALA A 407 3.07 -16.83 6.81
N SER A 408 2.35 -17.97 6.77
CA SER A 408 1.18 -18.20 7.62
C SER A 408 1.52 -18.21 9.11
N ILE A 409 2.75 -18.61 9.50
CA ILE A 409 3.20 -18.57 10.90
C ILE A 409 3.18 -17.13 11.44
N PHE A 410 3.62 -16.15 10.65
CA PHE A 410 3.54 -14.75 11.05
C PHE A 410 2.08 -14.28 11.20
N MET A 411 1.18 -14.74 10.32
CA MET A 411 -0.24 -14.43 10.45
C MET A 411 -0.88 -15.09 11.67
N VAL A 412 -0.45 -16.30 12.06
CA VAL A 412 -0.88 -16.96 13.31
C VAL A 412 -0.41 -16.16 14.53
N ILE A 413 0.85 -15.69 14.54
CA ILE A 413 1.35 -14.82 15.62
C ILE A 413 0.50 -13.53 15.71
N SER A 414 0.18 -12.92 14.56
CA SER A 414 -0.71 -11.77 14.48
C SER A 414 -2.11 -12.09 15.05
N LEU A 415 -2.68 -13.25 14.72
CA LEU A 415 -3.97 -13.70 15.23
C LEU A 415 -3.95 -13.87 16.75
N VAL A 416 -2.90 -14.48 17.31
CA VAL A 416 -2.76 -14.65 18.77
C VAL A 416 -2.80 -13.29 19.47
N HIS A 417 -2.06 -12.30 18.96
CA HIS A 417 -2.10 -10.95 19.51
C HIS A 417 -3.47 -10.27 19.34
N ALA A 418 -4.15 -10.48 18.22
CA ALA A 418 -5.49 -9.96 17.97
C ALA A 418 -6.55 -10.59 18.88
N TRP A 419 -6.42 -11.89 19.20
CA TRP A 419 -7.34 -12.60 20.07
C TRP A 419 -7.27 -12.09 21.51
N VAL A 420 -6.05 -11.89 22.01
CA VAL A 420 -5.81 -11.41 23.38
C VAL A 420 -6.09 -9.92 23.50
N LEU A 421 -6.17 -9.16 22.40
CA LEU A 421 -6.50 -7.73 22.37
C LEU A 421 -7.76 -7.44 23.18
N ASN A 422 -7.67 -6.56 24.19
CA ASN A 422 -8.84 -6.14 24.95
C ASN A 422 -8.99 -4.62 24.80
N PRO A 423 -9.79 -4.13 23.84
CA PRO A 423 -9.89 -2.70 23.55
C PRO A 423 -10.54 -1.89 24.68
N GLU A 424 -11.24 -2.55 25.63
CA GLU A 424 -11.96 -1.88 26.73
C GLU A 424 -11.05 -1.43 27.89
N SER A 425 -9.81 -1.94 28.01
CA SER A 425 -8.94 -1.60 29.14
C SER A 425 -8.38 -0.17 29.11
N ASP A 426 -8.38 0.49 27.94
CA ASP A 426 -7.80 1.83 27.77
C ASP A 426 -8.85 2.96 27.90
N ASN A 427 -10.17 2.67 27.86
CA ASN A 427 -11.22 3.68 28.09
C ASN A 427 -11.09 4.32 29.48
N ASN A 428 -10.64 3.55 30.49
CA ASN A 428 -10.41 4.05 31.83
C ASN A 428 -9.24 5.04 31.94
N PHE A 429 -8.30 5.03 30.99
CA PHE A 429 -7.17 5.98 30.97
C PHE A 429 -7.52 7.27 30.22
N VAL A 430 -8.31 7.18 29.13
CA VAL A 430 -8.79 8.35 28.37
C VAL A 430 -9.77 9.18 29.21
N ASP A 431 -10.66 8.54 29.97
CA ASP A 431 -11.56 9.24 30.90
C ASP A 431 -10.81 9.94 32.05
N CYS A 432 -9.57 9.54 32.37
CA CYS A 432 -8.73 10.19 33.37
C CYS A 432 -7.98 11.41 32.81
N GLU A 433 -7.40 11.33 31.60
CA GLU A 433 -6.73 12.49 30.97
C GLU A 433 -7.72 13.61 30.61
N ASP A 434 -8.92 13.28 30.12
CA ASP A 434 -9.95 14.29 29.82
C ASP A 434 -10.47 14.96 31.10
N LYS A 435 -10.47 14.25 32.25
CA LYS A 435 -10.78 14.83 33.56
C LYS A 435 -9.66 15.72 34.09
N GLU A 436 -8.40 15.31 33.98
CA GLU A 436 -7.26 16.13 34.39
C GLU A 436 -7.15 17.42 33.55
N GLN A 437 -7.35 17.36 32.23
CA GLN A 437 -7.35 18.56 31.37
C GLN A 437 -8.56 19.48 31.63
N SER A 438 -9.71 18.92 32.00
CA SER A 438 -10.89 19.70 32.40
C SER A 438 -10.71 20.35 33.78
N GLU A 439 -10.02 19.69 34.71
CA GLU A 439 -9.69 20.26 36.02
C GLU A 439 -8.57 21.31 35.93
N GLU A 440 -7.56 21.11 35.07
CA GLU A 440 -6.46 22.06 34.86
C GLU A 440 -6.92 23.33 34.13
N SER A 441 -7.89 23.22 33.22
CA SER A 441 -8.55 24.38 32.58
C SER A 441 -9.55 25.09 33.50
N ALA A 442 -10.11 24.41 34.51
CA ALA A 442 -10.93 25.02 35.56
C ALA A 442 -10.10 25.69 36.67
N GLN A 443 -8.81 25.37 36.80
CA GLN A 443 -7.92 25.89 37.84
C GLN A 443 -7.10 27.12 37.44
N VAL A 444 -7.27 27.70 36.25
CA VAL A 444 -6.67 29.00 35.91
C VAL A 444 -7.45 30.10 36.64
N PRO A 445 -6.93 30.74 37.71
CA PRO A 445 -7.65 31.77 38.42
C PRO A 445 -7.68 33.04 37.55
N LEU A 446 -8.87 33.61 37.40
CA LEU A 446 -9.10 34.99 36.99
C LEU A 446 -8.22 35.95 37.82
N LEU A 447 -7.02 36.23 37.35
CA LEU A 447 -6.18 37.33 37.82
C LEU A 447 -5.80 38.20 36.63
N THR A 448 -6.69 39.13 36.31
CA THR A 448 -6.35 40.52 35.98
C THR A 448 -7.63 41.36 36.04
N HIS A 449 -7.81 42.03 37.17
CA HIS A 449 -8.72 43.15 37.35
C HIS A 449 -7.90 44.44 37.29
N GLN A 450 -8.54 45.50 36.80
CA GLN A 450 -8.20 46.94 36.85
C GLN A 450 -7.53 47.55 35.61
#